data_AF-A0A4T2GX99-F1
#
_entry.id   AF-A0A4T2GX99-F1
#
_cell.length_a   1.000
_cell.length_b   1.000
_cell.length_c   1.000
_cell.angle_alpha   90.00
_cell.angle_beta   90.00
_cell.angle_gamma   90.00
#
_symmetry.space_group_name_H-M   'P 1'
#
loop_
_entity.id
_entity.type
_entity.pdbx_description
1 polymer ?
#
loop_
_entity_poly.entity_id
_entity_poly.type
_entity_poly.pdbx_seq_one_letter_code
_entity_poly.pdbx_strand_id
1 'polypeptide(L)'
;MEEASHYWQRNLKVAWLGNFLTGVSFTLVMPFISVFVEELGVGAGQVEYYAGLAVSVNALAAALMAPVWGSLADRYGRKPMMVRAAFAMIFTMGGMAFVPNVFWLIVLRVLNGMFTGYIPNATALIASQVPKDKTGYALGTLSTGAVAGNLIGPTLGGILAEMVGVHTVFLLVGLLYAIVVLLTKCDCLSCQSGSKG
;
A
#
# COMPACT_ATOMS: atom_id res chain seq x y z
N MET A 1 -28.52 4.87 17.50
CA MET A 1 -27.15 4.68 18.03
C MET A 1 -26.53 3.35 17.62
N GLU A 2 -27.32 2.28 17.47
CA GLU A 2 -26.84 0.95 17.06
C GLU A 2 -26.31 0.92 15.61
N GLU A 3 -26.95 1.64 14.69
CA GLU A 3 -26.49 1.75 13.29
C GLU A 3 -25.09 2.36 13.18
N ALA A 4 -24.81 3.46 13.89
CA ALA A 4 -23.50 4.10 13.90
C ALA A 4 -22.39 3.15 14.40
N SER A 5 -22.71 2.25 15.35
CA SER A 5 -21.76 1.25 15.85
C SER A 5 -21.38 0.23 14.77
N HIS A 6 -22.32 -0.16 13.91
CA HIS A 6 -22.07 -1.18 12.88
C HIS A 6 -21.23 -0.63 11.71
N TYR A 7 -21.37 0.65 11.38
CA TYR A 7 -20.68 1.28 10.24
C TYR A 7 -19.16 1.42 10.42
N TRP A 8 -18.68 1.98 11.54
CA TRP A 8 -17.24 2.13 11.74
C TRP A 8 -16.54 0.79 11.93
N GLN A 9 -17.23 -0.20 12.53
CA GLN A 9 -16.70 -1.57 12.68
C GLN A 9 -16.53 -2.27 11.33
N ARG A 10 -17.47 -2.10 10.40
CA ARG A 10 -17.33 -2.60 9.03
C ARG A 10 -16.16 -1.95 8.31
N ASN A 11 -16.08 -0.62 8.36
CA ASN A 11 -14.98 0.14 7.75
C ASN A 11 -13.63 -0.26 8.37
N LEU A 12 -13.58 -0.49 9.69
CA LEU A 12 -12.38 -0.96 10.39
C LEU A 12 -11.93 -2.33 9.88
N LYS A 13 -12.83 -3.30 9.71
CA LYS A 13 -12.48 -4.63 9.18
C LYS A 13 -11.88 -4.53 7.77
N VAL A 14 -12.48 -3.72 6.90
CA VAL A 14 -12.00 -3.51 5.52
C VAL A 14 -10.66 -2.79 5.51
N ALA A 15 -10.53 -1.72 6.30
CA ALA A 15 -9.29 -0.97 6.45
C ALA A 15 -8.16 -1.82 7.03
N TRP A 16 -8.48 -2.67 8.01
CA TRP A 16 -7.54 -3.62 8.62
C TRP A 16 -7.01 -4.62 7.60
N LEU A 17 -7.90 -5.26 6.84
CA LEU A 17 -7.49 -6.22 5.81
C LEU A 17 -6.70 -5.52 4.70
N GLY A 18 -7.10 -4.31 4.30
CA GLY A 18 -6.35 -3.52 3.33
C GLY A 18 -4.96 -3.11 3.83
N ASN A 19 -4.82 -2.72 5.10
CA ASN A 19 -3.53 -2.42 5.70
C ASN A 19 -2.65 -3.66 5.83
N PHE A 20 -3.24 -4.81 6.17
CA PHE A 20 -2.54 -6.09 6.19
C PHE A 20 -1.98 -6.43 4.82
N LEU A 21 -2.82 -6.45 3.78
CA LEU A 21 -2.41 -6.76 2.42
C LEU A 21 -1.40 -5.74 1.87
N THR A 22 -1.57 -4.46 2.19
CA THR A 22 -0.62 -3.40 1.81
C THR A 22 0.73 -3.58 2.52
N GLY A 23 0.70 -3.95 3.80
CA GLY A 23 1.91 -4.26 4.58
C GLY A 23 2.67 -5.44 3.99
N VAL A 24 1.98 -6.56 3.76
CA VAL A 24 2.54 -7.74 3.07
C VAL A 24 3.16 -7.33 1.74
N SER A 25 2.41 -6.63 0.89
CA SER A 25 2.84 -6.23 -0.45
C SER A 25 4.11 -5.37 -0.44
N PHE A 26 4.20 -4.41 0.49
CA PHE A 26 5.33 -3.50 0.57
C PHE A 26 6.60 -4.20 1.06
N THR A 27 6.50 -5.00 2.12
CA THR A 27 7.66 -5.70 2.71
C THR A 27 8.09 -6.92 1.93
N LEU A 28 7.22 -7.45 1.08
CA LEU A 28 7.53 -8.49 0.12
C LEU A 28 8.48 -7.97 -0.98
N VAL A 29 8.49 -6.66 -1.27
CA VAL A 29 9.34 -6.02 -2.30
C VAL A 29 10.64 -5.47 -1.74
N MET A 30 10.63 -4.86 -0.55
CA MET A 30 11.78 -4.15 0.01
C MET A 30 13.11 -4.95 0.05
N PRO A 31 13.15 -6.22 0.50
CA PRO A 31 14.42 -6.93 0.62
C PRO A 31 15.00 -7.36 -0.74
N PHE A 32 14.19 -7.44 -1.80
CA PHE A 32 14.63 -7.90 -3.12
C PHE A 32 15.06 -6.77 -4.05
N ILE A 33 15.03 -5.50 -3.60
CA ILE A 33 15.43 -4.36 -4.46
C ILE A 33 16.88 -4.53 -4.92
N SER A 34 17.78 -4.92 -4.02
CA SER A 34 19.20 -5.10 -4.35
C SER A 34 19.39 -6.23 -5.36
N VAL A 35 18.73 -7.38 -5.14
CA VAL A 35 18.75 -8.52 -6.06
C VAL A 35 18.19 -8.11 -7.43
N PHE A 36 17.10 -7.37 -7.45
CA PHE A 36 16.48 -6.90 -8.69
C PHE A 36 17.37 -5.90 -9.44
N VAL A 37 18.06 -5.01 -8.73
CA VAL A 37 19.03 -4.07 -9.33
C VAL A 37 20.20 -4.82 -9.97
N GLU A 38 20.67 -5.89 -9.33
CA GLU A 38 21.70 -6.77 -9.88
C GLU A 38 21.21 -7.52 -11.14
N GLU A 39 19.98 -8.06 -11.12
CA GLU A 39 19.34 -8.69 -12.29
C GLU A 39 19.19 -7.73 -13.48
N LEU A 40 19.04 -6.43 -13.22
CA LEU A 40 18.99 -5.38 -14.25
C LEU A 40 20.37 -5.05 -14.86
N GLY A 41 21.42 -5.79 -14.50
CA GLY A 41 22.76 -5.67 -15.09
C GLY A 41 23.62 -4.58 -14.48
N VAL A 42 23.26 -4.06 -13.31
CA VAL A 42 24.09 -3.11 -12.56
C VAL A 42 25.28 -3.85 -11.95
N GLY A 43 26.51 -3.38 -12.20
CA GLY A 43 27.71 -4.00 -11.64
C GLY A 43 27.71 -3.97 -10.10
N ALA A 44 28.24 -5.04 -9.49
CA ALA A 44 28.19 -5.27 -8.03
C ALA A 44 28.60 -4.05 -7.17
N GLY A 45 29.55 -3.23 -7.62
CA GLY A 45 29.99 -2.02 -6.90
C GLY A 45 28.99 -0.86 -6.89
N GLN A 46 27.90 -0.92 -7.66
CA GLN A 46 26.87 0.12 -7.75
C GLN A 46 25.49 -0.35 -7.29
N VAL A 47 25.31 -1.65 -7.02
CA VAL A 47 24.00 -2.22 -6.63
C VAL A 47 23.45 -1.53 -5.38
N GLU A 48 24.27 -1.39 -4.33
CA GLU A 48 23.87 -0.74 -3.09
C GLU A 48 23.50 0.74 -3.30
N TYR A 49 24.24 1.44 -4.17
CA TYR A 49 23.96 2.83 -4.51
C TYR A 49 22.57 2.97 -5.17
N TYR A 50 22.27 2.17 -6.18
CA TYR A 50 20.99 2.24 -6.87
C TYR A 50 19.82 1.70 -6.05
N ALA A 51 20.03 0.67 -5.23
CA ALA A 51 19.02 0.18 -4.29
C ALA A 51 18.68 1.23 -3.22
N GLY A 52 19.71 1.87 -2.65
CA GLY A 52 19.55 3.01 -1.74
C GLY A 52 18.82 4.17 -2.41
N LEU A 53 19.26 4.54 -3.62
CA LEU A 53 18.63 5.60 -4.42
C LEU A 53 17.15 5.32 -4.66
N ALA A 54 16.79 4.09 -5.03
CA ALA A 54 15.41 3.66 -5.26
C ALA A 54 14.51 3.85 -4.03
N VAL A 55 15.02 3.55 -2.84
CA VAL A 55 14.30 3.76 -1.58
C VAL A 55 14.22 5.25 -1.24
N SER A 56 15.33 5.99 -1.36
CA SER A 56 15.40 7.41 -1.04
C SER A 56 14.50 8.27 -1.92
N VAL A 57 14.50 8.06 -3.24
CA VAL A 57 13.64 8.85 -4.15
C VAL A 57 12.16 8.54 -3.95
N ASN A 58 11.82 7.29 -3.61
CA ASN A 58 10.45 6.92 -3.26
C ASN A 58 9.99 7.64 -1.99
N ALA A 59 10.82 7.61 -0.94
CA ALA A 59 10.54 8.29 0.32
C ALA A 59 10.46 9.82 0.16
N LEU A 60 11.37 10.42 -0.63
CA LEU A 60 11.36 11.84 -0.93
C LEU A 60 10.10 12.24 -1.69
N ALA A 61 9.74 11.50 -2.74
CA ALA A 61 8.52 11.75 -3.51
C ALA A 61 7.26 11.63 -2.63
N ALA A 62 7.21 10.62 -1.75
CA ALA A 62 6.12 10.46 -0.78
C ALA A 62 6.05 11.63 0.21
N ALA A 63 7.18 12.10 0.72
CA ALA A 63 7.23 13.24 1.64
C ALA A 63 6.75 14.54 0.99
N LEU A 64 7.19 14.81 -0.24
CA LEU A 64 6.77 16.00 -1.00
C LEU A 64 5.28 15.97 -1.35
N MET A 65 4.75 14.77 -1.63
CA MET A 65 3.34 14.59 -2.01
C MET A 65 2.39 14.39 -0.84
N ALA A 66 2.88 14.11 0.37
CA ALA A 66 2.09 13.92 1.57
C ALA A 66 1.08 15.07 1.85
N PRO A 67 1.46 16.36 1.84
CA PRO A 67 0.50 17.46 2.07
C PRO A 67 -0.56 17.55 0.97
N VAL A 68 -0.17 17.28 -0.28
CA VAL A 68 -1.07 17.32 -1.44
C VAL A 68 -2.16 16.27 -1.30
N TRP A 69 -1.79 15.01 -1.07
CA TRP A 69 -2.76 13.93 -0.92
C TRP A 69 -3.54 14.01 0.39
N GLY A 70 -2.95 14.57 1.46
CA GLY A 70 -3.66 14.85 2.71
C GLY A 70 -4.82 15.83 2.48
N SER A 71 -4.52 16.99 1.90
CA SER A 71 -5.55 18.00 1.56
C SER A 71 -6.61 17.45 0.60
N LEU A 72 -6.18 16.68 -0.41
CA LEU A 72 -7.11 16.07 -1.37
C LEU A 72 -8.01 15.02 -0.72
N ALA A 73 -7.49 14.24 0.25
CA ALA A 73 -8.27 13.27 1.00
C ALA A 73 -9.28 13.93 1.94
N ASP A 74 -8.96 15.09 2.50
CA ASP A 74 -9.92 15.85 3.31
C ASP A 74 -11.02 16.48 2.45
N ARG A 75 -10.70 16.92 1.22
CA ARG A 75 -11.67 17.54 0.30
C ARG A 75 -12.58 16.55 -0.42
N TYR A 76 -12.02 15.46 -0.94
CA TYR A 76 -12.75 14.47 -1.76
C TYR A 76 -13.16 13.22 -0.99
N GLY A 77 -12.76 13.12 0.28
CA GLY A 77 -13.01 11.97 1.13
C GLY A 77 -11.87 10.93 1.10
N ARG A 78 -11.71 10.24 2.23
CA ARG A 78 -10.56 9.33 2.45
C ARG A 78 -10.72 7.98 1.73
N LYS A 79 -11.94 7.43 1.66
CA LYS A 79 -12.22 6.17 0.93
C LYS A 79 -11.80 6.20 -0.54
N PRO A 80 -12.20 7.19 -1.37
CA PRO A 80 -11.76 7.24 -2.78
C PRO A 80 -10.24 7.45 -2.89
N MET A 81 -9.60 8.16 -1.97
CA MET A 81 -8.13 8.29 -1.95
C MET A 81 -7.40 6.99 -1.61
N MET A 82 -7.96 6.15 -0.73
CA MET A 82 -7.44 4.80 -0.49
C MET A 82 -7.49 3.96 -1.77
N VAL A 83 -8.63 3.97 -2.47
CA VAL A 83 -8.79 3.26 -3.76
C VAL A 83 -7.80 3.77 -4.80
N ARG A 84 -7.63 5.08 -4.92
CA ARG A 84 -6.64 5.70 -5.84
C ARG A 84 -5.22 5.23 -5.53
N ALA A 85 -4.82 5.23 -4.26
CA ALA A 85 -3.49 4.81 -3.85
C ALA A 85 -3.24 3.33 -4.21
N ALA A 86 -4.16 2.44 -3.84
CA ALA A 86 -4.05 1.02 -4.16
C ALA A 86 -4.07 0.77 -5.69
N PHE A 87 -4.88 1.51 -6.44
CA PHE A 87 -4.93 1.41 -7.91
C PHE A 87 -3.62 1.83 -8.56
N ALA A 88 -3.02 2.94 -8.13
CA ALA A 88 -1.71 3.35 -8.63
C ALA A 88 -0.60 2.35 -8.25
N MET A 89 -0.73 1.66 -7.11
CA MET A 89 0.20 0.61 -6.70
C MET A 89 0.13 -0.62 -7.61
N ILE A 90 -1.02 -0.94 -8.22
CA ILE A 90 -1.11 -2.03 -9.22
C ILE A 90 -0.13 -1.80 -10.37
N PHE A 91 -0.10 -0.58 -10.92
CA PHE A 91 0.77 -0.25 -12.05
C PHE A 91 2.21 -0.01 -11.61
N THR A 92 2.43 0.67 -10.49
CA THR A 92 3.79 1.03 -10.08
C THR A 92 4.55 -0.14 -9.48
N MET A 93 3.90 -1.01 -8.70
CA MET A 93 4.52 -2.23 -8.15
C MET A 93 4.44 -3.39 -9.15
N GLY A 94 3.28 -3.65 -9.75
CA GLY A 94 3.14 -4.70 -10.76
C GLY A 94 3.97 -4.43 -12.02
N GLY A 95 4.10 -3.17 -12.41
CA GLY A 95 4.93 -2.74 -13.54
C GLY A 95 6.43 -2.96 -13.33
N MET A 96 6.91 -3.15 -12.09
CA MET A 96 8.32 -3.46 -11.84
C MET A 96 8.75 -4.74 -12.53
N ALA A 97 7.85 -5.71 -12.71
CA ALA A 97 8.13 -6.96 -13.42
C ALA A 97 8.60 -6.78 -14.87
N PHE A 98 8.30 -5.64 -15.50
CA PHE A 98 8.59 -5.36 -16.91
C PHE A 98 9.68 -4.32 -17.11
N VAL A 99 10.37 -3.93 -16.05
CA VAL A 99 11.42 -2.92 -16.10
C VAL A 99 12.65 -3.46 -16.84
N PRO A 100 13.15 -2.78 -17.89
CA PRO A 100 14.29 -3.27 -18.66
C PRO A 100 15.64 -2.82 -18.11
N ASN A 101 15.70 -1.78 -17.26
CA ASN A 101 16.94 -1.28 -16.67
C ASN A 101 16.67 -0.46 -15.40
N VAL A 102 17.73 -0.15 -14.65
CA VAL A 102 17.64 0.57 -13.37
C VAL A 102 17.01 1.96 -13.48
N PHE A 103 17.13 2.64 -14.62
CA PHE A 103 16.50 3.95 -14.80
C PHE A 103 14.97 3.86 -14.69
N TRP A 104 14.36 2.87 -15.34
CA TRP A 104 12.91 2.64 -15.25
C TRP A 104 12.46 2.19 -13.86
N LEU A 105 13.31 1.46 -13.13
CA LEU A 105 13.08 1.14 -11.71
C LEU A 105 12.95 2.43 -10.90
N ILE A 106 13.89 3.37 -11.06
CA ILE A 106 13.88 4.65 -10.36
C ILE A 106 12.64 5.48 -10.73
N VAL A 107 12.25 5.52 -12.01
CA VAL A 107 11.03 6.21 -12.46
C VAL A 107 9.78 5.62 -11.77
N LEU A 108 9.62 4.30 -11.77
CA LEU A 108 8.50 3.65 -11.09
C LEU A 108 8.54 3.87 -9.58
N ARG A 109 9.71 4.01 -8.97
CA ARG A 109 9.86 4.33 -7.54
C ARG A 109 9.41 5.73 -7.20
N VAL A 110 9.77 6.71 -8.02
CA VAL A 110 9.29 8.09 -7.87
C VAL A 110 7.77 8.11 -8.02
N LEU A 111 7.23 7.47 -9.06
CA LEU A 111 5.77 7.39 -9.25
C LEU A 111 5.10 6.68 -8.07
N ASN A 112 5.64 5.56 -7.59
CA ASN A 112 5.10 4.87 -6.44
C ASN A 112 5.05 5.77 -5.20
N GLY A 113 6.12 6.54 -4.93
CA GLY A 113 6.17 7.51 -3.85
C GLY A 113 5.15 8.63 -4.03
N MET A 114 5.00 9.13 -5.26
CA MET A 114 4.00 10.16 -5.57
C MET A 114 2.57 9.68 -5.37
N PHE A 115 2.27 8.41 -5.60
CA PHE A 115 0.90 7.89 -5.53
C PHE A 115 0.62 6.98 -4.32
N THR A 116 1.51 6.96 -3.32
CA THR A 116 1.30 6.21 -2.08
C THR A 116 0.28 6.89 -1.15
N GLY A 117 -0.01 6.27 0.00
CA GLY A 117 -0.83 6.86 1.06
C GLY A 117 -2.07 6.06 1.48
N TYR A 118 -2.12 4.75 1.21
CA TYR A 118 -3.25 3.91 1.63
C TYR A 118 -3.39 3.87 3.17
N ILE A 119 -2.32 3.47 3.87
CA ILE A 119 -2.28 3.32 5.34
C ILE A 119 -2.66 4.62 6.08
N PRO A 120 -2.05 5.79 5.83
CA PRO A 120 -2.42 7.01 6.54
C PRO A 120 -3.88 7.45 6.29
N ASN A 121 -4.40 7.23 5.07
CA ASN A 121 -5.80 7.49 4.78
C ASN A 121 -6.75 6.53 5.51
N ALA A 122 -6.38 5.25 5.62
CA ALA A 122 -7.12 4.27 6.41
C ALA A 122 -7.15 4.68 7.90
N THR A 123 -6.00 5.02 8.48
CA THR A 123 -5.88 5.48 9.86
C THR A 123 -6.76 6.68 10.14
N ALA A 124 -6.70 7.70 9.28
CA ALA A 124 -7.46 8.91 9.47
C ALA A 124 -8.97 8.74 9.20
N LEU A 125 -9.35 7.85 8.28
CA LEU A 125 -10.76 7.47 8.07
C LEU A 125 -11.35 6.85 9.33
N ILE A 126 -10.67 5.86 9.90
CA ILE A 126 -11.12 5.20 11.12
C ILE A 126 -11.14 6.19 12.30
N ALA A 127 -10.09 6.99 12.48
CA ALA A 127 -10.04 8.01 13.53
C ALA A 127 -11.22 9.00 13.46
N SER A 128 -11.68 9.35 12.25
CA SER A 128 -12.81 10.28 12.07
C SER A 128 -14.20 9.68 12.35
N GLN A 129 -14.34 8.35 12.36
CA GLN A 129 -15.62 7.67 12.47
C GLN A 129 -15.85 7.01 13.83
N VAL A 130 -14.77 6.72 14.55
CA VAL A 130 -14.82 5.97 15.81
C VAL A 130 -15.14 6.93 16.97
N PRO A 131 -16.02 6.54 17.91
CA PRO A 131 -16.24 7.27 19.15
C PRO A 131 -14.93 7.52 19.92
N LYS A 132 -14.82 8.68 20.60
CA LYS A 132 -13.56 9.08 21.28
C LYS A 132 -13.08 8.05 22.31
N ASP A 133 -14.00 7.36 22.99
CA ASP A 133 -13.73 6.30 23.97
C ASP A 133 -13.17 5.01 23.34
N LYS A 134 -13.39 4.77 22.04
CA LYS A 134 -12.96 3.55 21.33
C LYS A 134 -11.83 3.79 20.32
N THR A 135 -11.36 5.02 20.18
CA THR A 135 -10.36 5.39 19.16
C THR A 135 -9.05 4.60 19.35
N GLY A 136 -8.58 4.44 20.60
CA GLY A 136 -7.39 3.65 20.90
C GLY A 136 -7.51 2.18 20.48
N TYR A 137 -8.66 1.55 20.77
CA TYR A 137 -8.93 0.17 20.37
C TYR A 137 -8.96 0.03 18.84
N ALA A 138 -9.64 0.93 18.14
CA ALA A 138 -9.78 0.85 16.70
C ALA A 138 -8.45 1.09 15.96
N LEU A 139 -7.68 2.11 16.35
CA LEU A 139 -6.38 2.40 15.75
C LEU A 139 -5.31 1.37 16.13
N GLY A 140 -5.36 0.85 17.36
CA GLY A 140 -4.54 -0.28 17.79
C GLY A 140 -4.82 -1.51 16.94
N THR A 141 -6.10 -1.86 16.77
CA THR A 141 -6.55 -2.94 15.87
C THR A 141 -6.03 -2.71 14.46
N LEU A 142 -6.24 -1.53 13.87
CA LEU A 142 -5.77 -1.21 12.52
C LEU A 142 -4.25 -1.37 12.36
N SER A 143 -3.49 -1.00 13.38
CA SER A 143 -2.02 -1.14 13.40
C SER A 143 -1.58 -2.59 13.44
N THR A 144 -2.31 -3.49 14.11
CA THR A 144 -1.97 -4.92 14.12
C THR A 144 -2.01 -5.50 12.71
N GLY A 145 -2.93 -5.05 11.85
CA GLY A 145 -3.00 -5.47 10.45
C GLY A 145 -1.72 -5.11 9.69
N ALA A 146 -1.29 -3.85 9.77
CA ALA A 146 -0.06 -3.40 9.12
C ALA A 146 1.19 -4.13 9.65
N VAL A 147 1.31 -4.28 10.98
CA VAL A 147 2.46 -4.96 11.60
C VAL A 147 2.49 -6.44 11.24
N ALA A 148 1.35 -7.15 11.30
CA ALA A 148 1.26 -8.55 10.91
C ALA A 148 1.63 -8.75 9.45
N GLY A 149 1.17 -7.85 8.56
CA GLY A 149 1.55 -7.88 7.16
C GLY A 149 3.05 -7.68 6.96
N ASN A 150 3.63 -6.70 7.66
CA ASN A 150 5.07 -6.44 7.60
C ASN A 150 5.91 -7.60 8.13
N LEU A 151 5.41 -8.37 9.10
CA LEU A 151 6.11 -9.54 9.65
C LEU A 151 6.06 -10.72 8.68
N ILE A 152 4.91 -10.95 8.04
CA ILE A 152 4.68 -12.11 7.16
C ILE A 152 5.28 -11.87 5.76
N GLY A 153 5.27 -10.62 5.28
CA GLY A 153 5.64 -10.26 3.92
C GLY A 153 7.04 -10.67 3.48
N PRO A 154 8.12 -10.43 4.25
CA PRO A 154 9.48 -10.83 3.86
C PRO A 154 9.64 -12.36 3.78
N THR A 155 9.03 -13.10 4.71
CA THR A 155 9.09 -14.57 4.71
C THR A 155 8.39 -15.15 3.48
N LEU A 156 7.17 -14.69 3.17
CA LEU A 156 6.47 -15.10 1.96
C LEU A 156 7.21 -14.62 0.70
N GLY A 157 7.77 -13.41 0.72
CA GLY A 157 8.53 -12.85 -0.39
C GLY A 157 9.78 -13.66 -0.71
N GLY A 158 10.53 -14.12 0.30
CA GLY A 158 11.69 -15.00 0.13
C GLY A 158 11.33 -16.32 -0.53
N ILE A 159 10.33 -17.01 0.03
CA ILE A 159 9.88 -18.30 -0.51
C ILE A 159 9.40 -18.13 -1.96
N LEU A 160 8.59 -17.10 -2.24
CA LEU A 160 8.10 -16.86 -3.59
C LEU A 160 9.22 -16.42 -4.55
N ALA A 161 10.15 -15.57 -4.12
CA ALA A 161 11.26 -15.14 -4.96
C ALA A 161 12.17 -16.30 -5.34
N GLU A 162 12.42 -17.24 -4.41
CA GLU A 162 13.20 -18.44 -4.68
C GLU A 162 12.48 -19.42 -5.63
N MET A 163 11.16 -19.58 -5.46
CA MET A 163 10.38 -20.54 -6.27
C MET A 163 10.03 -20.02 -7.68
N VAL A 164 9.67 -18.75 -7.81
CA VAL A 164 9.09 -18.19 -9.05
C VAL A 164 9.81 -16.95 -9.58
N GLY A 165 10.87 -16.49 -8.90
CA GLY A 165 11.68 -15.33 -9.31
C GLY A 165 11.08 -13.98 -8.91
N VAL A 166 11.93 -12.96 -8.83
CA VAL A 166 11.58 -11.61 -8.35
C VAL A 166 10.58 -10.89 -9.27
N HIS A 167 10.67 -11.13 -10.58
CA HIS A 167 9.72 -10.57 -11.55
C HIS A 167 8.28 -11.05 -11.32
N THR A 168 8.07 -12.35 -11.12
CA THR A 168 6.74 -12.93 -10.85
C THR A 168 6.17 -12.42 -9.54
N VAL A 169 7.04 -12.25 -8.54
CA VAL A 169 6.71 -11.69 -7.25
C VAL A 169 6.12 -10.27 -7.36
N PHE A 170 6.67 -9.41 -8.22
CA PHE A 170 6.09 -8.09 -8.49
C PHE A 170 4.69 -8.18 -9.12
N LEU A 171 4.45 -9.12 -10.03
CA LEU A 171 3.12 -9.35 -10.60
C LEU A 171 2.11 -9.78 -9.54
N LEU A 172 2.52 -10.69 -8.63
CA LEU A 172 1.69 -11.11 -7.51
C LEU A 172 1.34 -9.94 -6.58
N VAL A 173 2.30 -9.05 -6.31
CA VAL A 173 2.04 -7.82 -5.56
C VAL A 173 1.03 -6.92 -6.27
N GLY A 174 1.14 -6.77 -7.59
CA GLY A 174 0.13 -6.05 -8.39
C GLY A 174 -1.27 -6.66 -8.25
N LEU A 175 -1.38 -8.00 -8.26
CA LEU A 175 -2.64 -8.70 -8.04
C LEU A 175 -3.18 -8.52 -6.61
N LEU A 176 -2.33 -8.54 -5.59
CA LEU A 176 -2.73 -8.25 -4.21
C LEU A 176 -3.31 -6.84 -4.08
N TYR A 177 -2.71 -5.84 -4.73
CA TYR A 177 -3.28 -4.49 -4.77
C TYR A 177 -4.59 -4.41 -5.54
N ALA A 178 -4.79 -5.21 -6.59
CA ALA A 178 -6.07 -5.32 -7.27
C ALA A 178 -7.16 -5.87 -6.32
N ILE A 179 -6.83 -6.87 -5.50
CA ILE A 179 -7.72 -7.39 -4.45
C ILE A 179 -8.04 -6.28 -3.44
N VAL A 180 -7.04 -5.52 -2.97
CA VAL A 180 -7.26 -4.38 -2.07
C VAL A 180 -8.23 -3.38 -2.69
N VAL A 181 -8.05 -3.00 -3.96
CA VAL A 181 -8.96 -2.08 -4.66
C VAL A 181 -10.40 -2.62 -4.67
N LEU A 182 -10.59 -3.90 -4.98
CA LEU A 182 -11.92 -4.52 -5.00
C LEU A 182 -12.56 -4.51 -3.62
N LEU A 183 -11.82 -4.90 -2.59
CA LEU A 183 -12.30 -4.90 -1.19
C LEU A 183 -12.71 -3.49 -0.75
N THR A 184 -11.88 -2.48 -1.01
CA THR A 184 -12.17 -1.09 -0.62
C THR A 184 -13.33 -0.51 -1.44
N LYS A 185 -13.44 -0.82 -2.74
CA LYS A 185 -14.54 -0.35 -3.59
C LYS A 185 -15.88 -0.97 -3.22
N CYS A 186 -15.94 -2.28 -2.98
CA CYS A 186 -17.18 -2.98 -2.60
C CYS A 186 -17.79 -2.40 -1.31
N ASP A 187 -16.96 -2.05 -0.33
CA ASP A 187 -17.44 -1.38 0.88
C ASP A 187 -17.88 0.07 0.63
N CYS A 188 -17.24 0.78 -0.31
CA CYS A 188 -17.66 2.12 -0.74
C CYS A 188 -19.06 2.11 -1.38
N LEU A 189 -19.33 1.16 -2.28
CA LEU A 189 -20.65 0.97 -2.92
C LEU A 189 -21.73 0.60 -1.89
N SER A 190 -21.39 -0.29 -0.96
CA SER A 190 -22.25 -0.68 0.16
C SER A 190 -22.52 0.46 1.15
N CYS A 191 -21.76 1.55 1.10
CA CYS A 191 -21.92 2.73 1.94
C CYS A 191 -22.84 3.78 1.28
N GLN A 192 -22.75 3.97 -0.05
CA GLN A 192 -23.64 4.88 -0.77
C GLN A 192 -25.09 4.37 -0.85
N SER A 193 -25.29 3.05 -0.88
CA SER A 193 -26.62 2.45 -0.89
C SER A 193 -27.38 2.60 0.44
N GLY A 194 -26.67 2.68 1.58
CA GLY A 194 -27.29 2.80 2.91
C GLY A 194 -27.64 4.23 3.34
N SER A 195 -27.15 5.24 2.62
CA SER A 195 -27.46 6.66 2.90
C SER A 195 -28.71 7.17 2.16
N LYS A 196 -29.35 6.33 1.33
CA LYS A 196 -30.55 6.67 0.55
C LYS A 196 -31.83 5.96 1.05
N GLY A 197 -31.77 5.30 2.21
CA GLY A 197 -32.90 4.63 2.85
C GLY A 197 -33.42 5.43 4.04
#